data_AF-A0AAV1RIS3-F1
#
_entry.id   AF-A0AAV1RIS3-F1
#
_cell.length_a   1.000
_cell.length_b   1.000
_cell.length_c   1.000
_cell.angle_alpha   90.00
_cell.angle_beta   90.00
_cell.angle_gamma   90.00
#
_symmetry.space_group_name_H-M   'P 1'
#
loop_
_entity.id
_entity.type
_entity.pdbx_description
1 polymer ?
#
loop_
_entity_poly.entity_id
_entity_poly.type
_entity_poly.pdbx_seq_one_letter_code
_entity_poly.pdbx_strand_id
1 'polypeptide(L)'
;MMAGKEQQLELQLVDDGNKLLNPPFSLDELLSILDRVEVMLLRVKQSSYRSVAAALSPLRKALIMRITAPSSPYNDELMKEIFHQIVAVFQKLSHMSSRCYPKVVSLLVTIATTQAVVVLLDIECHALVIETFQIFLKVITPTRSSELDVIFTAVVAIMSVVVLESDEVPMDFLFPLLVCVRKDNKNVSPTSWMLGKEVMKNCAAKIEPYLLKAVCCSGTSVDNYDLVVGSICQNATHYFKSVHAHGSEEHMVSFFGPFIFPYRYSE
;
A
#
# COMPACT_ATOMS: atom_id res chain seq x y z
N MET A 1 -29.79 -36.87 10.35
CA MET A 1 -28.81 -36.56 9.28
C MET A 1 -28.28 -35.11 9.31
N MET A 2 -28.98 -34.14 9.94
CA MET A 2 -28.49 -32.74 10.01
C MET A 2 -27.32 -32.50 10.99
N ALA A 3 -27.25 -33.21 12.12
CA ALA A 3 -26.20 -33.01 13.14
C ALA A 3 -24.77 -33.28 12.62
N GLY A 4 -24.58 -34.29 11.76
CA GLY A 4 -23.25 -34.60 11.21
C GLY A 4 -22.73 -33.56 10.22
N LYS A 5 -23.63 -32.87 9.51
CA LYS A 5 -23.27 -31.81 8.55
C LYS A 5 -22.84 -30.52 9.25
N GLU A 6 -23.40 -30.27 10.43
CA GLU A 6 -23.08 -29.12 11.28
C GLU A 6 -21.73 -29.30 11.97
N GLN A 7 -21.45 -30.48 12.54
CA GLN A 7 -20.13 -30.81 13.07
C GLN A 7 -19.01 -30.71 12.02
N GLN A 8 -19.30 -31.07 10.77
CA GLN A 8 -18.32 -30.94 9.69
C GLN A 8 -18.01 -29.48 9.35
N LEU A 9 -19.01 -28.60 9.38
CA LEU A 9 -18.80 -27.15 9.19
C LEU A 9 -17.97 -26.55 10.33
N GLU A 10 -18.25 -26.94 11.57
CA GLU A 10 -17.50 -26.47 12.75
C GLU A 10 -16.03 -26.94 12.70
N LEU A 11 -15.77 -28.21 12.34
CA LEU A 11 -14.41 -28.73 12.16
C LEU A 11 -13.63 -27.95 11.10
N GLN A 12 -14.27 -27.64 9.99
CA GLN A 12 -13.63 -26.92 8.90
C GLN A 12 -13.37 -25.45 9.27
N LEU A 13 -14.26 -24.84 10.06
CA LEU A 13 -14.06 -23.51 10.63
C LEU A 13 -12.87 -23.48 11.61
N VAL A 14 -12.70 -24.53 12.41
CA VAL A 14 -11.54 -24.69 13.30
C VAL A 14 -10.26 -24.81 12.48
N ASP A 15 -10.24 -25.65 11.45
CA ASP A 15 -9.08 -25.85 10.58
C ASP A 15 -8.68 -24.54 9.86
N ASP A 16 -9.64 -23.86 9.25
CA ASP A 16 -9.42 -22.58 8.57
C ASP A 16 -8.99 -21.49 9.56
N GLY A 17 -9.56 -21.45 10.77
CA GLY A 17 -9.12 -20.55 11.84
C GLY A 17 -7.70 -20.83 12.34
N ASN A 18 -7.29 -22.11 12.41
CA ASN A 18 -5.93 -22.51 12.77
C ASN A 18 -4.92 -22.21 11.66
N LYS A 19 -5.33 -22.30 10.39
CA LYS A 19 -4.51 -21.83 9.27
C LYS A 19 -4.28 -20.34 9.40
N LEU A 20 -5.32 -19.53 9.61
CA LEU A 20 -5.18 -18.09 9.81
C LEU A 20 -4.24 -17.70 10.98
N LEU A 21 -4.09 -18.57 11.99
CA LEU A 21 -3.13 -18.38 13.09
C LEU A 21 -1.67 -18.62 12.70
N ASN A 22 -1.40 -19.37 11.63
CA ASN A 22 -0.06 -19.82 11.24
C ASN A 22 0.18 -19.57 9.73
N PRO A 23 0.52 -18.33 9.32
CA PRO A 23 1.03 -18.08 7.97
C PRO A 23 2.36 -18.83 7.73
N PRO A 24 2.75 -19.13 6.48
CA PRO A 24 2.27 -18.54 5.22
C PRO A 24 1.27 -19.40 4.44
N PHE A 25 0.39 -18.76 3.65
CA PHE A 25 -0.51 -19.41 2.68
C PHE A 25 -0.32 -18.77 1.30
N SER A 26 -0.58 -19.48 0.21
CA SER A 26 -0.61 -18.80 -1.11
C SER A 26 -1.76 -17.79 -1.21
N LEU A 27 -1.66 -16.83 -2.15
CA LEU A 27 -2.72 -15.85 -2.40
C LEU A 27 -4.10 -16.48 -2.66
N ASP A 28 -4.14 -17.54 -3.47
CA ASP A 28 -5.38 -18.25 -3.78
C ASP A 28 -5.91 -19.04 -2.58
N GLU A 29 -5.00 -19.55 -1.74
CA GLU A 29 -5.35 -20.22 -0.50
C GLU A 29 -5.92 -19.26 0.54
N LEU A 30 -5.34 -18.06 0.71
CA LEU A 30 -5.86 -17.01 1.59
C LEU A 30 -7.27 -16.61 1.19
N LEU A 31 -7.50 -16.29 -0.08
CA LEU A 31 -8.84 -15.95 -0.57
C LEU A 31 -9.81 -17.11 -0.37
N SER A 32 -9.38 -18.34 -0.63
CA SER A 32 -10.21 -19.53 -0.40
C SER A 32 -10.55 -19.76 1.08
N ILE A 33 -9.62 -19.52 2.00
CA ILE A 33 -9.85 -19.61 3.45
C ILE A 33 -10.86 -18.54 3.88
N LEU A 34 -10.69 -17.29 3.45
CA LEU A 34 -11.62 -16.20 3.78
C LEU A 34 -13.02 -16.47 3.23
N ASP A 35 -13.14 -17.00 2.01
CA ASP A 35 -14.40 -17.43 1.42
C ASP A 35 -15.10 -18.51 2.25
N ARG A 36 -14.33 -19.52 2.68
CA ARG A 36 -14.86 -20.61 3.50
C ARG A 36 -15.29 -20.12 4.88
N VAL A 37 -14.47 -19.30 5.55
CA VAL A 37 -14.79 -18.72 6.86
C VAL A 37 -16.06 -17.88 6.79
N GLU A 38 -16.19 -17.00 5.80
CA GLU A 38 -17.40 -16.16 5.61
C GLU A 38 -18.66 -17.03 5.44
N VAL A 39 -18.60 -18.01 4.53
CA VAL A 39 -19.72 -18.93 4.28
C VAL A 39 -20.06 -19.76 5.52
N MET A 40 -19.05 -20.19 6.29
CA MET A 40 -19.27 -20.95 7.52
C MET A 40 -19.88 -20.08 8.61
N LEU A 41 -19.41 -18.86 8.82
CA LEU A 41 -19.98 -17.92 9.79
C LEU A 41 -21.46 -17.60 9.50
N LEU A 42 -21.85 -17.55 8.23
CA LEU A 42 -23.25 -17.39 7.81
C LEU A 42 -24.11 -18.64 8.02
N ARG A 43 -23.50 -19.83 8.11
CA ARG A 43 -24.21 -21.14 8.11
C ARG A 43 -24.19 -21.87 9.44
N VAL A 44 -23.20 -21.62 10.29
CA VAL A 44 -23.12 -22.21 11.63
C VAL A 44 -24.25 -21.65 12.48
N LYS A 45 -25.08 -22.54 13.03
CA LYS A 45 -26.29 -22.17 13.76
C LYS A 45 -25.91 -21.59 15.13
N GLN A 46 -26.16 -20.31 15.35
CA GLN A 46 -25.82 -19.59 16.59
C GLN A 46 -26.55 -20.09 17.84
N SER A 47 -27.38 -21.14 17.73
CA SER A 47 -28.20 -21.69 18.80
C SER A 47 -27.44 -22.56 19.81
N SER A 48 -26.26 -23.10 19.47
CA SER A 48 -25.46 -23.94 20.39
C SER A 48 -24.20 -23.20 20.84
N TYR A 49 -24.33 -22.42 21.91
CA TYR A 49 -23.25 -21.54 22.40
C TYR A 49 -21.91 -22.25 22.61
N ARG A 50 -21.87 -23.49 23.14
CA ARG A 50 -20.61 -24.19 23.43
C ARG A 50 -19.86 -24.69 22.19
N SER A 51 -20.57 -25.26 21.22
CA SER A 51 -19.95 -25.82 20.01
C SER A 51 -19.44 -24.71 19.10
N VAL A 52 -20.27 -23.69 18.90
CA VAL A 52 -19.91 -22.50 18.13
C VAL A 52 -18.78 -21.72 18.80
N ALA A 53 -18.78 -21.58 20.13
CA ALA A 53 -17.67 -20.93 20.83
C ALA A 53 -16.35 -21.70 20.70
N ALA A 54 -16.39 -23.04 20.68
CA ALA A 54 -15.21 -23.86 20.41
C ALA A 54 -14.73 -23.68 18.96
N ALA A 55 -15.64 -23.68 17.99
CA ALA A 55 -15.33 -23.49 16.58
C ALA A 55 -14.77 -22.10 16.25
N LEU A 56 -15.26 -21.07 16.96
CA LEU A 56 -14.78 -19.69 16.86
C LEU A 56 -13.51 -19.43 17.69
N SER A 57 -13.10 -20.35 18.57
CA SER A 57 -11.97 -20.15 19.47
C SER A 57 -10.67 -19.81 18.72
N PRO A 58 -10.29 -20.50 17.61
CA PRO A 58 -9.10 -20.14 16.83
C PRO A 58 -9.20 -18.73 16.24
N LEU A 59 -10.33 -18.36 15.64
CA LEU A 59 -10.57 -17.03 15.10
C LEU A 59 -10.50 -15.95 16.20
N ARG A 60 -11.13 -16.21 17.36
CA ARG A 60 -11.10 -15.31 18.51
C ARG A 60 -9.68 -15.16 19.06
N LYS A 61 -8.91 -16.25 19.12
CA LYS A 61 -7.50 -16.22 19.52
C LYS A 61 -6.66 -15.44 18.53
N ALA A 62 -6.88 -15.59 17.22
CA ALA A 62 -6.18 -14.80 16.21
C ALA A 62 -6.43 -13.30 16.39
N LEU A 63 -7.69 -12.93 16.64
CA LEU A 63 -8.10 -11.55 16.93
C LEU A 63 -7.50 -11.03 18.24
N ILE A 64 -7.59 -11.80 19.34
CA ILE A 64 -7.05 -11.42 20.65
C ILE A 64 -5.53 -11.29 20.60
N MET A 65 -4.84 -12.21 19.92
CA MET A 65 -3.39 -12.15 19.73
C MET A 65 -2.99 -10.87 19.01
N ARG A 66 -3.78 -10.40 18.03
CA ARG A 66 -3.57 -9.10 17.38
C ARG A 66 -3.76 -7.89 18.31
N ILE A 67 -4.63 -8.00 19.33
CA ILE A 67 -5.03 -6.87 20.21
C ILE A 67 -4.22 -6.82 21.51
N THR A 68 -3.80 -7.98 22.04
CA THR A 68 -3.30 -8.12 23.42
C THR A 68 -1.85 -8.56 23.53
N ALA A 69 -1.15 -8.78 22.42
CA ALA A 69 0.21 -9.27 22.49
C ALA A 69 1.16 -8.19 23.07
N PRO A 70 1.96 -8.53 24.10
CA PRO A 70 2.88 -7.60 24.78
C PRO A 70 4.08 -7.19 23.92
N SER A 71 4.31 -7.91 22.82
CA SER A 71 5.17 -7.59 21.69
C SER A 71 4.38 -7.96 20.43
N SER A 72 4.71 -7.40 19.25
CA SER A 72 4.02 -7.77 18.02
C SER A 72 3.97 -9.31 17.91
N PRO A 73 2.78 -9.93 17.75
CA PRO A 73 2.66 -11.39 17.72
C PRO A 73 3.34 -12.02 16.49
N TYR A 74 3.75 -11.19 15.54
CA TYR A 74 4.45 -11.55 14.33
C TYR A 74 5.78 -10.79 14.29
N ASN A 75 6.87 -11.50 13.98
CA ASN A 75 8.16 -10.85 13.70
C ASN A 75 8.14 -10.18 12.32
N ASP A 76 9.16 -9.37 12.06
CA ASP A 76 9.25 -8.55 10.84
C ASP A 76 9.26 -9.41 9.58
N GLU A 77 9.94 -10.57 9.58
CA GLU A 77 9.97 -11.50 8.44
C GLU A 77 8.57 -12.03 8.11
N LEU A 78 7.80 -12.42 9.12
CA LEU A 78 6.45 -12.92 8.92
C LEU A 78 5.51 -11.79 8.47
N MET A 79 5.67 -10.58 9.02
CA MET A 79 4.90 -9.42 8.57
C MET A 79 5.22 -9.06 7.11
N LYS A 80 6.49 -9.11 6.70
CA LYS A 80 6.92 -8.92 5.31
C LYS A 80 6.23 -9.92 4.38
N GLU A 81 6.23 -11.20 4.75
CA GLU A 81 5.58 -12.25 3.95
C GLU A 81 4.06 -12.05 3.85
N ILE A 82 3.39 -11.73 4.96
CA ILE A 82 1.96 -11.44 4.98
C ILE A 82 1.64 -10.26 4.06
N PHE A 83 2.37 -9.15 4.18
CA PHE A 83 2.14 -7.99 3.33
C PHE A 83 2.48 -8.26 1.87
N HIS A 84 3.51 -9.05 1.58
CA HIS A 84 3.83 -9.43 0.21
C HIS A 84 2.66 -10.17 -0.43
N GLN A 85 2.04 -11.09 0.30
CA GLN A 85 0.83 -11.77 -0.15
C GLN A 85 -0.34 -10.81 -0.35
N ILE A 86 -0.59 -9.88 0.59
CA ILE A 86 -1.64 -8.84 0.46
C ILE A 86 -1.41 -7.98 -0.79
N VAL A 87 -0.19 -7.52 -1.00
CA VAL A 87 0.19 -6.69 -2.15
C VAL A 87 0.01 -7.45 -3.46
N ALA A 88 0.34 -8.75 -3.48
CA ALA A 88 0.06 -9.62 -4.62
C ALA A 88 -1.45 -9.76 -4.90
N VAL A 89 -2.33 -9.73 -3.87
CA VAL A 89 -3.79 -9.69 -4.07
C VAL A 89 -4.18 -8.49 -4.94
N PHE A 90 -3.59 -7.32 -4.71
CA PHE A 90 -3.99 -6.08 -5.38
C PHE A 90 -3.73 -6.08 -6.89
N GLN A 91 -2.88 -6.98 -7.40
CA GLN A 91 -2.76 -7.19 -8.85
C GLN A 91 -4.10 -7.61 -9.49
N LYS A 92 -4.96 -8.30 -8.72
CA LYS A 92 -6.29 -8.74 -9.15
C LYS A 92 -7.31 -7.60 -9.24
N LEU A 93 -6.99 -6.36 -8.83
CA LEU A 93 -7.84 -5.18 -9.07
C LEU A 93 -8.05 -4.90 -10.57
N SER A 94 -7.15 -5.36 -11.42
CA SER A 94 -7.30 -5.28 -12.88
C SER A 94 -8.29 -6.31 -13.46
N HIS A 95 -8.75 -7.29 -12.68
CA HIS A 95 -9.59 -8.41 -13.11
C HIS A 95 -11.02 -8.31 -12.54
N MET A 96 -11.77 -7.32 -13.02
CA MET A 96 -13.12 -7.00 -12.51
C MET A 96 -14.16 -8.13 -12.67
N SER A 97 -13.90 -9.14 -13.53
CA SER A 97 -14.80 -10.28 -13.75
C SER A 97 -14.62 -11.43 -12.74
N SER A 98 -13.65 -11.33 -11.83
CA SER A 98 -13.40 -12.35 -10.81
C SER A 98 -14.48 -12.34 -9.72
N ARG A 99 -14.91 -13.54 -9.28
CA ARG A 99 -15.82 -13.67 -8.11
C ARG A 99 -15.20 -13.15 -6.81
N CYS A 100 -13.88 -13.03 -6.75
CA CYS A 100 -13.17 -12.53 -5.58
C CYS A 100 -12.99 -11.01 -5.62
N TYR A 101 -13.35 -10.31 -6.71
CA TYR A 101 -13.12 -8.87 -6.87
C TYR A 101 -13.69 -8.03 -5.71
N PRO A 102 -14.94 -8.24 -5.24
CA PRO A 102 -15.46 -7.50 -4.07
C PRO A 102 -14.61 -7.69 -2.80
N LYS A 103 -13.97 -8.85 -2.65
CA LYS A 103 -13.10 -9.15 -1.49
C LYS A 103 -11.76 -8.44 -1.60
N VAL A 104 -11.20 -8.34 -2.80
CA VAL A 104 -10.00 -7.54 -3.07
C VAL A 104 -10.27 -6.07 -2.79
N VAL A 105 -11.41 -5.54 -3.22
CA VAL A 105 -11.83 -4.16 -2.92
C VAL A 105 -12.02 -3.96 -1.41
N SER A 106 -12.70 -4.88 -0.72
CA SER A 106 -12.89 -4.80 0.74
C SER A 106 -11.56 -4.87 1.50
N LEU A 107 -10.61 -5.68 1.05
CA LEU A 107 -9.27 -5.76 1.64
C LEU A 107 -8.53 -4.43 1.43
N LEU A 108 -8.55 -3.88 0.22
CA LEU A 108 -7.93 -2.58 -0.10
C LEU A 108 -8.49 -1.46 0.80
N VAL A 109 -9.82 -1.36 0.93
CA VAL A 109 -10.48 -0.38 1.80
C VAL A 109 -10.08 -0.59 3.26
N THR A 110 -10.02 -1.84 3.71
CA THR A 110 -9.60 -2.15 5.09
C THR A 110 -8.18 -1.70 5.36
N ILE A 111 -7.23 -2.00 4.46
CA ILE A 111 -5.83 -1.55 4.57
C ILE A 111 -5.76 -0.01 4.60
N ALA A 112 -6.54 0.67 3.75
CA ALA A 112 -6.59 2.13 3.72
C ALA A 112 -7.14 2.71 5.03
N THR A 113 -8.29 2.22 5.52
CA THR A 113 -8.95 2.75 6.72
C THR A 113 -8.18 2.45 8.00
N THR A 114 -7.53 1.28 8.07
CA THR A 114 -6.73 0.89 9.25
C THR A 114 -5.29 1.40 9.17
N GLN A 115 -4.89 2.01 8.05
CA GLN A 115 -3.52 2.44 7.77
C GLN A 115 -2.48 1.32 7.97
N ALA A 116 -2.89 0.05 7.80
CA ALA A 116 -2.05 -1.11 8.09
C ALA A 116 -0.74 -1.10 7.29
N VAL A 117 -0.71 -0.45 6.12
CA VAL A 117 0.48 -0.29 5.27
C VAL A 117 1.66 0.37 6.00
N VAL A 118 1.43 1.17 7.04
CA VAL A 118 2.50 1.86 7.81
C VAL A 118 3.42 0.86 8.51
N VAL A 119 2.94 -0.35 8.79
CA VAL A 119 3.78 -1.44 9.31
C VAL A 119 4.97 -1.74 8.39
N LEU A 120 4.84 -1.51 7.07
CA LEU A 120 5.95 -1.66 6.14
C LEU A 120 7.08 -0.64 6.38
N LEU A 121 6.77 0.52 6.96
CA LEU A 121 7.75 1.52 7.38
C LEU A 121 8.40 1.09 8.69
N ASP A 122 7.61 0.64 9.67
CA ASP A 122 8.10 0.17 10.98
C ASP A 122 9.12 -0.98 10.85
N ILE A 123 8.90 -1.87 9.89
CA ILE A 123 9.79 -3.02 9.61
C ILE A 123 10.83 -2.72 8.49
N GLU A 124 10.95 -1.45 8.08
CA GLU A 124 11.87 -0.91 7.09
C GLU A 124 11.83 -1.59 5.70
N CYS A 125 10.66 -2.10 5.28
CA CYS A 125 10.49 -2.86 4.04
C CYS A 125 10.25 -1.96 2.81
N HIS A 126 11.25 -1.13 2.49
CA HIS A 126 11.20 -0.17 1.38
C HIS A 126 10.90 -0.81 0.01
N ALA A 127 11.47 -1.99 -0.27
CA ALA A 127 11.26 -2.68 -1.54
C ALA A 127 9.78 -3.02 -1.77
N LEU A 128 9.08 -3.49 -0.74
CA LEU A 128 7.66 -3.86 -0.83
C LEU A 128 6.75 -2.62 -0.90
N VAL A 129 7.15 -1.51 -0.27
CA VAL A 129 6.47 -0.22 -0.43
C VAL A 129 6.54 0.26 -1.88
N ILE A 130 7.73 0.21 -2.49
CA ILE A 130 7.93 0.60 -3.89
C ILE A 130 7.13 -0.32 -4.82
N GLU A 131 7.16 -1.63 -4.58
CA GLU A 131 6.34 -2.60 -5.32
C GLU A 131 4.84 -2.28 -5.23
N THR A 132 4.36 -1.94 -4.03
CA THR A 132 2.97 -1.55 -3.79
C THR A 132 2.59 -0.33 -4.64
N PHE A 133 3.44 0.70 -4.67
CA PHE A 133 3.22 1.90 -5.48
C PHE A 133 3.16 1.54 -6.96
N GLN A 134 4.11 0.75 -7.46
CA GLN A 134 4.15 0.33 -8.86
C GLN A 134 2.91 -0.47 -9.27
N ILE A 135 2.45 -1.39 -8.42
CA ILE A 135 1.22 -2.15 -8.64
C ILE A 135 0.04 -1.19 -8.76
N PHE A 136 -0.15 -0.30 -7.78
CA PHE A 136 -1.24 0.68 -7.80
C PHE A 136 -1.24 1.59 -9.03
N LEU A 137 -0.07 2.13 -9.39
CA LEU A 137 0.08 2.99 -10.57
C LEU A 137 -0.22 2.25 -11.88
N LYS A 138 -0.13 0.91 -11.90
CA LYS A 138 -0.41 0.04 -13.05
C LYS A 138 -1.84 -0.49 -13.10
N VAL A 139 -2.41 -0.90 -11.95
CA VAL A 139 -3.69 -1.63 -11.91
C VAL A 139 -4.92 -0.73 -11.94
N ILE A 140 -4.79 0.55 -11.56
CA ILE A 140 -5.93 1.47 -11.67
C ILE A 140 -6.10 1.88 -13.13
N THR A 141 -7.15 1.33 -13.75
CA THR A 141 -7.52 1.62 -15.13
C THR A 141 -8.64 2.66 -15.24
N PRO A 142 -8.73 3.40 -16.36
CA PRO A 142 -9.84 4.32 -16.62
C PRO A 142 -11.12 3.54 -16.92
N THR A 143 -12.06 3.54 -16.00
CA THR A 143 -13.44 3.06 -16.21
C THR A 143 -14.41 3.91 -15.41
N ARG A 144 -15.65 4.05 -15.87
CA ARG A 144 -16.64 4.96 -15.26
C ARG A 144 -17.62 4.15 -14.40
N SER A 145 -17.30 3.98 -13.11
CA SER A 145 -18.23 3.44 -12.12
C SER A 145 -17.97 4.04 -10.73
N SER A 146 -19.01 4.12 -9.90
CA SER A 146 -18.92 4.63 -8.51
C SER A 146 -18.04 3.76 -7.60
N GLU A 147 -17.86 2.48 -7.94
CA GLU A 147 -16.98 1.57 -7.21
C GLU A 147 -15.49 1.91 -7.42
N LEU A 148 -15.13 2.46 -8.59
CA LEU A 148 -13.78 2.91 -8.87
C LEU A 148 -13.41 4.15 -8.07
N ASP A 149 -14.37 5.01 -7.72
CA ASP A 149 -14.12 6.15 -6.84
C ASP A 149 -13.66 5.67 -5.46
N VAL A 150 -14.24 4.58 -4.95
CA VAL A 150 -13.83 3.95 -3.68
C VAL A 150 -12.41 3.39 -3.78
N ILE A 151 -12.11 2.67 -4.86
CA ILE A 151 -10.77 2.09 -5.10
C ILE A 151 -9.72 3.21 -5.25
N PHE A 152 -10.00 4.21 -6.06
CA PHE A 152 -9.12 5.34 -6.29
C PHE A 152 -8.85 6.09 -4.98
N THR A 153 -9.90 6.37 -4.20
CA THR A 153 -9.77 7.02 -2.89
C THR A 153 -8.93 6.17 -1.93
N ALA A 154 -9.15 4.86 -1.88
CA ALA A 154 -8.38 3.96 -1.02
C ALA A 154 -6.90 3.90 -1.42
N VAL A 155 -6.59 3.82 -2.71
CA VAL A 155 -5.19 3.83 -3.19
C VAL A 155 -4.51 5.16 -2.92
N VAL A 156 -5.19 6.29 -3.19
CA VAL A 156 -4.68 7.62 -2.83
C VAL A 156 -4.36 7.68 -1.33
N ALA A 157 -5.28 7.23 -0.47
CA ALA A 157 -5.09 7.22 0.97
C ALA A 157 -3.89 6.36 1.41
N ILE A 158 -3.74 5.15 0.84
CA ILE A 158 -2.62 4.25 1.15
C ILE A 158 -1.28 4.86 0.71
N MET A 159 -1.17 5.33 -0.54
CA MET A 159 0.07 5.93 -1.02
C MET A 159 0.42 7.20 -0.25
N SER A 160 -0.58 8.03 0.07
CA SER A 160 -0.38 9.24 0.85
C SER A 160 0.07 8.97 2.28
N VAL A 161 -0.55 8.01 2.99
CA VAL A 161 -0.16 7.72 4.39
C VAL A 161 1.27 7.20 4.46
N VAL A 162 1.69 6.34 3.52
CA VAL A 162 3.08 5.88 3.45
C VAL A 162 4.06 7.05 3.36
N VAL A 163 3.80 8.02 2.49
CA VAL A 163 4.67 9.20 2.32
C VAL A 163 4.63 10.09 3.56
N LEU A 164 3.45 10.31 4.15
CA LEU A 164 3.26 11.18 5.30
C LEU A 164 3.93 10.64 6.56
N GLU A 165 3.82 9.34 6.81
CA GLU A 165 4.34 8.65 8.00
C GLU A 165 5.83 8.28 7.88
N SER A 166 6.45 8.41 6.69
CA SER A 166 7.90 8.20 6.55
C SER A 166 8.67 9.27 7.32
N ASP A 167 9.66 8.93 8.16
CA ASP A 167 10.49 9.93 8.86
C ASP A 167 11.16 10.90 7.89
N GLU A 168 11.97 10.34 6.99
CA GLU A 168 12.51 10.99 5.80
C GLU A 168 11.91 10.33 4.55
N VAL A 169 11.51 11.11 3.55
CA VAL A 169 10.91 10.55 2.33
C VAL A 169 12.00 10.04 1.40
N PRO A 170 12.09 8.72 1.14
CA PRO A 170 13.08 8.17 0.22
C PRO A 170 12.85 8.69 -1.20
N MET A 171 13.92 9.00 -1.91
CA MET A 171 13.87 9.46 -3.31
C MET A 171 13.16 8.45 -4.23
N ASP A 172 13.31 7.16 -3.92
CA ASP A 172 12.67 6.07 -4.66
C ASP A 172 11.14 6.06 -4.52
N PHE A 173 10.56 6.72 -3.51
CA PHE A 173 9.11 6.92 -3.42
C PHE A 173 8.65 8.05 -4.35
N LEU A 174 9.51 9.06 -4.57
CA LEU A 174 9.21 10.23 -5.39
C LEU A 174 9.34 9.95 -6.89
N PHE A 175 10.29 9.11 -7.32
CA PHE A 175 10.49 8.84 -8.74
C PHE A 175 9.26 8.25 -9.45
N PRO A 176 8.57 7.22 -8.92
CA PRO A 176 7.33 6.72 -9.52
C PRO A 176 6.26 7.81 -9.63
N LEU A 177 6.10 8.66 -8.61
CA LEU A 177 5.12 9.75 -8.63
C LEU A 177 5.47 10.82 -9.67
N LEU A 178 6.76 11.19 -9.78
CA LEU A 178 7.25 12.13 -10.79
C LEU A 178 6.99 11.61 -12.20
N VAL A 179 7.32 10.35 -12.49
CA VAL A 179 7.04 9.72 -13.79
C VAL A 179 5.55 9.83 -14.12
N CYS A 180 4.68 9.55 -13.14
CA CYS A 180 3.24 9.61 -13.34
C CYS A 180 2.72 11.01 -13.67
N VAL A 181 3.24 12.07 -13.06
CA VAL A 181 2.73 13.44 -13.25
C VAL A 181 3.37 14.20 -14.42
N ARG A 182 4.21 13.54 -15.24
CA ARG A 182 4.69 14.15 -16.49
C ARG A 182 3.52 14.48 -17.42
N LYS A 183 3.62 15.59 -18.14
CA LYS A 183 2.57 16.06 -19.07
C LYS A 183 2.31 15.08 -20.21
N ASP A 184 3.33 14.39 -20.69
CA ASP A 184 3.21 13.35 -21.72
C ASP A 184 2.50 12.08 -21.19
N ASN A 185 2.71 11.74 -19.91
CA ASN A 185 2.03 10.60 -19.29
C ASN A 185 0.51 10.82 -19.14
N LYS A 186 0.03 12.06 -19.12
CA LYS A 186 -1.42 12.37 -19.07
C LYS A 186 -2.21 11.67 -20.18
N ASN A 187 -1.62 11.52 -21.36
CA ASN A 187 -2.27 10.87 -22.50
C ASN A 187 -2.04 9.35 -22.53
N VAL A 188 -0.92 8.87 -21.97
CA VAL A 188 -0.54 7.45 -21.95
C VAL A 188 -1.31 6.70 -20.85
N SER A 189 -1.38 7.28 -19.65
CA SER A 189 -2.08 6.70 -18.50
C SER A 189 -2.77 7.81 -17.68
N PRO A 190 -3.96 8.28 -18.12
CA PRO A 190 -4.65 9.40 -17.48
C PRO A 190 -4.97 9.15 -16.00
N THR A 191 -5.33 7.92 -15.62
CA THR A 191 -5.68 7.58 -14.24
C THR A 191 -4.46 7.54 -13.33
N SER A 192 -3.34 6.98 -13.80
CA SER A 192 -2.07 6.99 -13.08
C SER A 192 -1.53 8.42 -12.91
N TRP A 193 -1.68 9.26 -13.95
CA TRP A 193 -1.36 10.68 -13.88
C TRP A 193 -2.20 11.41 -12.83
N MET A 194 -3.51 11.16 -12.79
CA MET A 194 -4.41 11.75 -11.79
C MET A 194 -4.13 11.25 -10.38
N LEU A 195 -3.83 9.96 -10.21
CA LEU A 195 -3.43 9.36 -8.93
C LEU A 195 -2.16 10.02 -8.39
N GLY A 196 -1.09 10.07 -9.20
CA GLY A 196 0.17 10.70 -8.80
C GLY A 196 -0.01 12.17 -8.40
N LYS A 197 -0.88 12.90 -9.13
CA LYS A 197 -1.22 14.29 -8.82
C LYS A 197 -1.91 14.43 -7.46
N GLU A 198 -2.91 13.61 -7.17
CA GLU A 198 -3.63 13.70 -5.90
C GLU A 198 -2.75 13.28 -4.71
N VAL A 199 -1.92 12.24 -4.86
CA VAL A 199 -0.95 11.84 -3.84
C VAL A 199 0.05 12.97 -3.55
N MET A 200 0.65 13.57 -4.59
CA MET A 200 1.59 14.67 -4.41
C MET A 200 0.96 15.88 -3.73
N LYS A 201 -0.28 16.21 -4.09
CA LYS A 201 -1.04 17.30 -3.47
C LYS A 201 -1.29 17.03 -1.98
N ASN A 202 -1.73 15.82 -1.63
CA ASN A 202 -1.96 15.43 -0.23
C ASN A 202 -0.69 15.43 0.60
N CYS A 203 0.45 15.10 -0.01
CA CYS A 203 1.74 15.00 0.66
C CYS A 203 2.61 16.25 0.49
N ALA A 204 2.08 17.35 -0.06
CA ALA A 204 2.85 18.50 -0.53
C ALA A 204 3.88 19.00 0.49
N ALA A 205 3.44 19.28 1.72
CA ALA A 205 4.32 19.78 2.78
C ALA A 205 5.42 18.78 3.18
N LYS A 206 5.13 17.48 3.13
CA LYS A 206 6.08 16.41 3.50
C LYS A 206 7.14 16.20 2.41
N ILE A 207 6.75 16.31 1.14
CA ILE A 207 7.66 16.07 0.00
C ILE A 207 8.40 17.33 -0.46
N GLU A 208 7.92 18.52 -0.12
CA GLU A 208 8.50 19.81 -0.48
C GLU A 208 10.04 19.88 -0.35
N PRO A 209 10.67 19.52 0.79
CA PRO A 209 12.11 19.63 0.94
C PRO A 209 12.91 18.67 0.04
N TYR A 210 12.28 17.61 -0.48
CA TYR A 210 12.93 16.56 -1.28
C TYR A 210 12.64 16.69 -2.78
N LEU A 211 11.51 17.30 -3.14
CA LEU A 211 10.97 17.25 -4.50
C LEU A 211 11.89 17.92 -5.53
N LEU A 212 12.49 19.07 -5.19
CA LEU A 212 13.39 19.78 -6.10
C LEU A 212 14.61 18.92 -6.46
N LYS A 213 15.19 18.25 -5.45
CA LYS A 213 16.31 17.31 -5.66
C LYS A 213 15.88 16.14 -6.55
N ALA A 214 14.69 15.58 -6.33
CA ALA A 214 14.16 14.50 -7.14
C ALA A 214 13.95 14.89 -8.61
N VAL A 215 13.46 16.10 -8.87
CA VAL A 215 13.36 16.64 -10.24
C VAL A 215 14.73 16.85 -10.88
N CYS A 216 15.72 17.37 -10.14
CA CYS A 216 17.08 17.49 -10.66
C CYS A 216 17.68 16.12 -11.03
N CYS A 217 17.47 15.10 -10.19
CA CYS A 217 17.95 13.74 -10.44
C CYS A 217 17.24 13.04 -11.61
N SER A 218 16.00 13.43 -11.95
CA SER A 218 15.26 12.83 -13.07
C SER A 218 15.69 13.35 -14.45
N GLY A 219 16.52 14.39 -14.51
CA GLY A 219 17.00 15.00 -15.76
C GLY A 219 15.90 15.66 -16.60
N THR A 220 14.71 15.87 -16.05
CA THR A 220 13.56 16.44 -16.76
C THR A 220 13.27 17.85 -16.25
N SER A 221 13.05 18.82 -17.14
CA SER A 221 12.66 20.18 -16.74
C SER A 221 11.35 20.18 -15.93
N VAL A 222 11.26 21.02 -14.89
CA VAL A 222 10.06 21.25 -14.08
C VAL A 222 8.84 21.55 -14.97
N ASP A 223 9.03 22.26 -16.08
CA ASP A 223 7.96 22.65 -17.00
C ASP A 223 7.30 21.47 -17.72
N ASN A 224 7.93 20.29 -17.73
CA ASN A 224 7.38 19.09 -18.36
C ASN A 224 6.47 18.28 -17.42
N TYR A 225 6.32 18.70 -16.16
CA TYR A 225 5.42 18.09 -15.19
C TYR A 225 4.08 18.85 -15.06
N ASP A 226 3.06 18.23 -14.47
CA ASP A 226 1.85 18.94 -14.04
C ASP A 226 2.19 20.07 -13.07
N LEU A 227 1.35 21.11 -13.04
CA LEU A 227 1.54 22.30 -12.22
C LEU A 227 1.71 21.98 -10.73
N VAL A 228 1.23 20.82 -10.26
CA VAL A 228 1.46 20.36 -8.88
C VAL A 228 2.94 20.35 -8.50
N VAL A 229 3.83 19.89 -9.39
CA VAL A 229 5.28 19.83 -9.11
C VAL A 229 5.85 21.24 -8.98
N GLY A 230 5.52 22.12 -9.94
CA GLY A 230 5.96 23.52 -9.91
C GLY A 230 5.49 24.24 -8.64
N SER A 231 4.24 24.04 -8.23
CA SER A 231 3.66 24.69 -7.04
C SER A 231 4.35 24.27 -5.74
N ILE A 232 4.74 23.00 -5.61
CA ILE A 232 5.42 22.48 -4.43
C ILE A 232 6.89 22.97 -4.42
N CYS A 233 7.58 22.90 -5.57
CA CYS A 233 8.96 23.37 -5.67
C CYS A 233 9.10 24.88 -5.41
N GLN A 234 8.11 25.69 -5.81
CA GLN A 234 8.13 27.15 -5.59
C GLN A 234 8.13 27.50 -4.10
N ASN A 235 7.36 26.78 -3.29
CA ASN A 235 7.36 26.93 -1.83
C ASN A 235 8.74 26.61 -1.24
N ALA A 236 9.38 25.54 -1.74
CA ALA A 236 10.72 25.12 -1.30
C ALA A 236 11.77 26.21 -1.58
N THR A 237 11.71 26.86 -2.75
CA THR A 237 12.63 27.98 -3.07
C THR A 237 12.50 29.17 -2.13
N HIS A 238 11.34 29.40 -1.50
CA HIS A 238 11.16 30.47 -0.53
C HIS A 238 11.86 30.14 0.81
N TYR A 239 11.95 28.86 1.17
CA TYR A 239 12.70 28.36 2.32
C TYR A 239 14.22 28.41 2.09
N PHE A 240 14.71 28.01 0.91
CA PHE A 240 16.14 28.15 0.58
C PHE A 240 16.58 29.62 0.55
N LYS A 241 15.74 30.55 0.07
CA LYS A 241 16.04 31.99 0.12
C LYS A 241 16.06 32.56 1.54
N SER A 242 15.26 32.05 2.48
CA SER A 242 15.27 32.53 3.87
C SER A 242 16.44 31.96 4.69
N VAL A 243 16.90 30.74 4.39
CA VAL A 243 18.08 30.13 5.02
C VAL A 243 19.39 30.74 4.49
N HIS A 244 19.48 31.04 3.19
CA HIS A 244 20.64 31.71 2.59
C HIS A 244 20.81 33.18 2.98
N ALA A 245 19.79 33.81 3.57
CA ALA A 245 19.92 35.16 4.13
C ALA A 245 20.78 35.20 5.43
N HIS A 246 21.13 34.04 6.02
CA HIS A 246 21.85 33.98 7.30
C HIS A 246 23.08 33.05 7.35
N GLY A 247 23.59 32.51 6.24
CA GLY A 247 24.74 31.60 6.27
C GLY A 247 25.64 31.66 5.04
N SER A 248 26.90 32.04 5.28
CA SER A 248 28.02 32.18 4.35
C SER A 248 28.15 31.09 3.27
N GLU A 249 28.40 31.53 2.04
CA GLU A 249 28.85 30.74 0.90
C GLU A 249 30.17 30.02 1.24
N GLU A 250 30.16 28.71 1.49
CA GLU A 250 31.37 27.87 1.31
C GLU A 250 31.12 26.34 1.18
N HIS A 251 29.87 25.86 1.07
CA HIS A 251 29.58 24.41 0.97
C HIS A 251 29.00 23.95 -0.38
N MET A 252 29.38 24.56 -1.50
CA MET A 252 28.97 24.08 -2.83
C MET A 252 29.85 22.96 -3.41
N VAL A 253 30.91 22.51 -2.71
CA VAL A 253 31.84 21.49 -3.24
C VAL A 253 31.68 20.10 -2.59
N SER A 254 30.89 19.95 -1.52
CA SER A 254 30.73 18.65 -0.84
C SER A 254 29.49 17.83 -1.22
N PHE A 255 28.50 18.43 -1.91
CA PHE A 255 27.27 17.73 -2.30
C PHE A 255 27.33 17.00 -3.66
N PHE A 256 28.37 17.27 -4.46
CA PHE A 256 28.63 16.59 -5.74
C PHE A 256 29.83 15.65 -5.60
N GLY A 257 29.71 14.64 -4.72
CA GLY A 257 30.59 13.48 -4.78
C GLY A 257 30.20 12.56 -5.96
N PRO A 258 31.14 11.83 -6.58
CA PRO A 258 30.88 11.08 -7.80
C PRO A 258 30.15 9.77 -7.47
N PHE A 259 28.83 9.77 -7.48
CA PHE A 259 28.08 8.52 -7.63
C PHE A 259 28.09 8.11 -9.10
N ILE A 260 29.10 7.30 -9.42
CA ILE A 260 29.15 6.46 -10.60
C ILE A 260 27.90 5.57 -10.57
N PHE A 261 26.96 5.78 -11.49
CA PHE A 261 25.92 4.80 -11.81
C PHE A 261 26.50 3.80 -12.82
N PRO A 262 26.68 2.50 -12.50
CA PRO A 262 27.02 1.51 -13.49
C PRO A 262 25.76 0.75 -13.88
N TYR A 263 24.85 1.36 -14.64
CA TYR A 263 23.88 0.60 -15.46
C TYR A 263 23.59 1.36 -16.74
N ARG A 264 24.49 1.19 -17.72
CA ARG A 264 24.12 1.31 -19.13
C ARG A 264 23.22 0.12 -19.46
N TYR A 265 21.98 0.39 -19.84
CA TYR A 265 21.29 -0.49 -20.77
C TYR A 265 21.92 -0.27 -22.15
N SER A 266 22.61 -1.29 -22.63
CA SER A 266 23.06 -1.41 -24.02
C SER A 266 21.89 -1.87 -24.89
N GLU A 267 21.54 -1.07 -25.89
CA GLU A 267 21.24 -1.60 -27.23
C GLU A 267 22.53 -1.60 -28.05
#